data_AF-A0AAN8ZC29-F1
#
_entry.id   AF-A0AAN8ZC29-F1
#
_cell.length_a   1.000
_cell.length_b   1.000
_cell.length_c   1.000
_cell.angle_alpha   90.00
_cell.angle_beta   90.00
_cell.angle_gamma   90.00
#
_symmetry.space_group_name_H-M   'P 1'
#
loop_
_entity.id
_entity.type
_entity.pdbx_description
1 polymer ?
#
loop_
_entity_poly.entity_id
_entity_poly.type
_entity_poly.pdbx_seq_one_letter_code
_entity_poly.pdbx_strand_id
1 'polypeptide(L)'
;MTSINKTKTKTKITNRRDRRNLRKPKKGRVCGGEGKSSKNVAEKLEALKNLIPSSTNNANGVMKADQIFEQTADYIVLLRTQVAILQKLIHFYDSHNKKADETHKIALLLDKYDWGGFWILF
;
A
#
# COMPACT_ATOMS: atom_id res chain seq x y z
N MET A 1 -6.24 -30.92 79.42
CA MET A 1 -4.93 -30.42 79.88
C MET A 1 -4.05 -30.39 78.63
N THR A 2 -3.53 -29.29 78.08
CA THR A 2 -2.99 -28.04 78.66
C THR A 2 -3.01 -26.86 77.67
N SER A 3 -3.45 -25.72 78.20
CA SER A 3 -3.04 -24.32 78.02
C SER A 3 -2.65 -23.69 76.67
N ILE A 4 -3.40 -22.62 76.40
CA ILE A 4 -3.16 -21.53 75.45
C ILE A 4 -2.12 -20.57 76.05
N ASN A 5 -1.06 -20.25 75.30
CA ASN A 5 -0.16 -19.13 75.62
C ASN A 5 -0.21 -18.08 74.50
N LYS A 6 -0.89 -16.96 74.76
CA LYS A 6 -0.82 -15.72 73.97
C LYS A 6 0.02 -14.72 74.74
N THR A 7 1.24 -14.44 74.30
CA THR A 7 2.03 -13.31 74.82
C THR A 7 1.99 -12.15 73.82
N LYS A 8 1.33 -11.07 74.23
CA LYS A 8 1.34 -9.77 73.55
C LYS A 8 2.54 -8.99 74.09
N THR A 9 3.47 -8.59 73.23
CA THR A 9 4.46 -7.55 73.54
C THR A 9 4.42 -6.47 72.47
N LYS A 10 4.06 -5.26 72.90
CA LYS A 10 4.07 -4.01 72.12
C LYS A 10 5.49 -3.44 72.14
N THR A 11 6.09 -3.15 70.99
CA THR A 11 7.25 -2.24 70.89
C THR A 11 7.24 -1.45 69.58
N LYS A 12 6.95 -0.15 69.75
CA LYS A 12 7.46 1.07 69.12
C LYS A 12 7.97 1.06 67.66
N ILE A 13 7.34 1.95 66.89
CA ILE A 13 7.60 2.42 65.53
C ILE A 13 9.05 2.97 65.36
N THR A 14 9.71 2.59 64.27
CA THR A 14 10.67 3.46 63.57
C THR A 14 10.51 3.34 62.06
N ASN A 15 10.21 4.47 61.42
CA ASN A 15 10.15 4.65 59.98
C ASN A 15 11.46 4.26 59.30
N ARG A 16 11.43 3.30 58.38
CA ARG A 16 12.37 3.27 57.26
C ARG A 16 11.57 3.08 55.97
N ARG A 17 11.57 4.19 55.23
CA ARG A 17 11.18 4.28 53.84
C ARG A 17 11.98 3.27 53.03
N ASP A 18 11.44 3.01 51.86
CA ASP A 18 12.08 2.53 50.64
C ASP A 18 11.67 1.17 50.08
N ARG A 19 11.22 1.29 48.83
CA ARG A 19 11.07 0.26 47.80
C ARG A 19 9.84 -0.63 47.90
N ARG A 20 8.68 0.05 47.83
CA ARG A 20 7.54 -0.42 47.03
C ARG A 20 8.02 -0.73 45.61
N ASN A 21 8.49 -1.95 45.38
CA ASN A 21 8.60 -2.52 44.04
C ASN A 21 7.17 -2.74 43.53
N LEU A 22 6.60 -1.67 43.00
CA LEU A 22 5.44 -1.66 42.10
C LEU A 22 5.78 -2.50 40.87
N ARG A 23 5.68 -3.82 41.00
CA ARG A 23 5.51 -4.70 39.85
C ARG A 23 4.13 -4.41 39.29
N LYS A 24 4.05 -3.40 38.42
CA LYS A 24 2.86 -3.15 37.60
C LYS A 24 2.53 -4.46 36.88
N PRO A 25 1.34 -5.06 37.05
CA PRO A 25 0.93 -6.11 36.14
C PRO A 25 0.90 -5.48 34.75
N LYS A 26 1.66 -6.07 33.82
CA LYS A 26 1.54 -5.75 32.39
C LYS A 26 0.06 -5.99 32.06
N LYS A 27 -0.67 -4.91 31.83
CA LYS A 27 -2.01 -4.92 31.28
C LYS A 27 -1.87 -5.57 29.90
N GLY A 28 -1.99 -6.90 29.86
CA GLY A 28 -2.18 -7.63 28.62
C GLY A 28 -3.34 -6.92 27.95
N ARG A 29 -3.10 -6.40 26.75
CA ARG A 29 -4.14 -5.78 25.95
C ARG A 29 -5.12 -6.89 25.65
N VAL A 30 -6.17 -6.96 26.46
CA VAL A 30 -7.42 -7.58 26.06
C VAL A 30 -7.88 -6.70 24.91
N CYS A 31 -7.60 -7.13 23.68
CA CYS A 31 -8.28 -6.64 22.50
C CYS A 31 -9.71 -7.20 22.53
N GLY A 32 -10.45 -6.82 23.57
CA GLY A 32 -11.90 -6.91 23.63
C GLY A 32 -12.42 -5.77 22.78
N GLY A 33 -13.02 -6.14 21.66
CA GLY A 33 -13.60 -5.21 20.70
C GLY A 33 -14.68 -5.88 19.87
N GLU A 34 -15.47 -6.77 20.49
CA GLU A 34 -16.79 -7.13 20.00
C GLU A 34 -17.61 -5.83 19.83
N GLY A 35 -17.96 -5.48 18.59
CA GLY A 35 -18.85 -4.34 18.28
C GLY A 35 -18.35 -3.28 17.29
N LYS A 36 -17.20 -3.45 16.61
CA LYS A 36 -16.67 -2.47 15.63
C LYS A 36 -16.71 -2.90 14.16
N SER A 37 -17.24 -4.07 13.83
CA SER A 37 -17.14 -4.63 12.47
C SER A 37 -17.86 -3.78 11.41
N SER A 38 -19.08 -3.31 11.68
CA SER A 38 -19.90 -2.60 10.69
C SER A 38 -19.43 -1.18 10.39
N LYS A 39 -18.93 -0.44 11.40
CA LYS A 39 -18.40 0.92 11.22
C LYS A 39 -17.17 0.94 10.30
N ASN A 40 -16.30 -0.05 10.45
CA ASN A 40 -15.11 -0.21 9.61
C ASN A 40 -15.47 -0.54 8.15
N VAL A 41 -16.55 -1.30 7.91
CA VAL A 41 -16.98 -1.67 6.55
C VAL A 41 -17.60 -0.47 5.84
N ALA A 42 -18.43 0.32 6.53
CA ALA A 42 -19.02 1.53 5.98
C ALA A 42 -17.95 2.56 5.58
N GLU A 43 -16.97 2.81 6.45
CA GLU A 43 -15.84 3.71 6.18
C GLU A 43 -15.02 3.26 4.97
N LYS A 44 -14.75 1.95 4.85
CA LYS A 44 -14.04 1.38 3.70
C LYS A 44 -14.83 1.51 2.39
N LEU A 45 -16.15 1.32 2.43
CA LEU A 45 -17.01 1.47 1.26
C LEU A 45 -17.11 2.93 0.82
N GLU A 46 -17.17 3.87 1.76
CA GLU A 46 -17.14 5.30 1.48
C GLU A 46 -15.79 5.70 0.87
N ALA A 47 -14.68 5.26 1.46
CA ALA A 47 -13.35 5.48 0.90
C ALA A 47 -13.22 4.91 -0.52
N LEU A 48 -13.77 3.71 -0.76
CA LEU A 48 -13.77 3.10 -2.08
C LEU A 48 -14.60 3.89 -3.09
N LYS A 49 -15.79 4.36 -2.70
CA LYS A 49 -16.65 5.23 -3.54
C LYS A 49 -15.90 6.50 -3.96
N ASN A 50 -15.11 7.11 -3.07
CA ASN A 50 -14.37 8.33 -3.35
C ASN A 50 -13.19 8.16 -4.34
N LEU A 51 -12.75 6.92 -4.59
CA LEU A 51 -11.68 6.62 -5.55
C LEU A 51 -12.17 6.38 -6.97
N ILE A 52 -13.46 6.11 -7.14
CA ILE A 52 -14.08 5.92 -8.45
C ILE A 52 -14.42 7.32 -8.97
N PRO A 53 -13.95 7.72 -10.16
CA PRO A 53 -14.31 9.01 -10.74
C PRO A 53 -15.82 9.05 -10.87
N SER A 54 -16.44 9.94 -10.08
CA SER A 54 -17.87 10.08 -9.92
C SER A 54 -18.56 10.03 -11.29
N SER A 55 -19.35 8.98 -11.54
CA SER A 55 -20.42 9.11 -12.52
C SER A 55 -21.28 10.27 -12.01
N THR A 56 -21.18 11.41 -12.70
CA THR A 56 -21.65 12.76 -12.35
C THR A 56 -23.15 12.86 -12.04
N ASN A 57 -23.88 11.75 -11.98
CA ASN A 57 -25.34 11.71 -11.97
C ASN A 57 -25.97 11.20 -10.67
N ASN A 58 -25.19 10.69 -9.70
CA ASN A 58 -25.73 10.18 -8.43
C ASN A 58 -25.18 10.93 -7.21
N ALA A 59 -25.08 12.25 -7.29
CA ALA A 59 -24.52 13.11 -6.24
C ALA A 59 -25.21 12.96 -4.87
N ASN A 60 -26.46 12.47 -4.82
CA ASN A 60 -27.24 12.39 -3.57
C ASN A 60 -27.78 10.97 -3.24
N GLY A 61 -27.36 9.93 -3.95
CA GLY A 61 -27.84 8.56 -3.73
C GLY A 61 -26.94 7.74 -2.81
N VAL A 62 -27.52 7.08 -1.80
CA VAL A 62 -26.85 6.00 -1.06
C VAL A 62 -26.61 4.86 -2.04
N MET A 63 -25.40 4.78 -2.61
CA MET A 63 -24.99 3.65 -3.44
C MET A 63 -24.92 2.39 -2.59
N LYS A 64 -25.54 1.32 -3.08
CA LYS A 64 -25.41 -0.01 -2.47
C LYS A 64 -24.00 -0.54 -2.69
N ALA A 65 -23.53 -1.40 -1.78
CA ALA A 65 -22.20 -1.99 -1.86
C ALA A 65 -21.95 -2.71 -3.20
N ASP A 66 -22.94 -3.46 -3.70
CA ASP A 66 -22.83 -4.19 -4.97
C ASP A 66 -22.50 -3.26 -6.16
N GLN A 67 -23.13 -2.08 -6.20
CA GLN A 67 -22.89 -1.10 -7.25
C GLN A 67 -21.50 -0.46 -7.13
N ILE A 68 -21.00 -0.25 -5.90
CA ILE A 68 -19.63 0.24 -5.68
C ILE A 68 -18.64 -0.79 -6.21
N PHE A 69 -18.88 -2.09 -5.98
CA PHE A 69 -18.01 -3.15 -6.47
C PHE A 69 -18.04 -3.27 -8.00
N GLU A 70 -19.22 -3.18 -8.62
CA GLU A 70 -19.37 -3.20 -10.07
C GLU A 70 -18.60 -2.04 -10.72
N GLN A 71 -18.84 -0.81 -10.27
CA GLN A 71 -18.12 0.36 -10.79
C GLN A 71 -16.62 0.31 -10.51
N THR A 72 -16.21 -0.26 -9.37
CA THR A 72 -14.80 -0.49 -9.07
C THR A 72 -14.18 -1.47 -10.05
N ALA A 73 -14.86 -2.57 -10.37
CA ALA A 73 -14.38 -3.57 -11.30
C ALA A 73 -14.18 -2.96 -12.69
N ASP A 74 -15.18 -2.22 -13.18
CA ASP A 74 -15.11 -1.49 -14.45
C ASP A 74 -13.94 -0.51 -14.47
N TYR A 75 -13.78 0.27 -13.39
CA TYR A 75 -12.72 1.26 -13.30
C TYR A 75 -11.32 0.63 -13.23
N ILE A 76 -11.16 -0.51 -12.54
CA ILE A 76 -9.91 -1.27 -12.53
C ILE A 76 -9.56 -1.75 -13.94
N VAL A 77 -10.53 -2.27 -14.69
CA VAL A 77 -10.31 -2.73 -16.08
C VAL A 77 -9.92 -1.56 -16.98
N LEU A 78 -10.60 -0.40 -16.84
CA LEU A 78 -10.26 0.81 -17.57
C LEU A 78 -8.82 1.24 -17.31
N LEU A 79 -8.43 1.37 -16.03
CA LEU A 79 -7.07 1.77 -15.64
C LEU A 79 -6.02 0.79 -16.18
N ARG A 80 -6.25 -0.52 -16.05
CA ARG A 80 -5.34 -1.55 -16.59
C ARG A 80 -5.17 -1.42 -18.09
N THR A 81 -6.26 -1.14 -18.80
CA THR A 81 -6.24 -0.95 -20.26
C THR A 81 -5.45 0.30 -20.64
N GLN A 82 -5.67 1.41 -19.94
CA GLN A 82 -4.92 2.65 -20.16
C GLN A 82 -3.42 2.46 -19.95
N VAL A 83 -3.02 1.79 -18.85
CA VAL A 83 -1.60 1.48 -18.57
C VAL A 83 -1.01 0.60 -19.67
N ALA A 84 -1.73 -0.44 -20.12
CA ALA A 84 -1.27 -1.32 -21.18
C ALA A 84 -1.06 -0.59 -22.51
N ILE A 85 -1.94 0.36 -22.86
CA ILE A 85 -1.79 1.19 -24.07
C ILE A 85 -0.53 2.07 -23.94
N LEU A 86 -0.35 2.75 -22.82
CA LEU A 86 0.83 3.60 -22.58
C LEU A 86 2.14 2.80 -22.66
N GLN A 87 2.17 1.60 -22.07
CA GLN A 87 3.34 0.71 -22.16
C GLN A 87 3.65 0.31 -23.60
N LYS A 88 2.62 -0.02 -24.40
CA LYS A 88 2.79 -0.34 -25.83
C LYS A 88 3.32 0.84 -26.63
N LEU A 89 2.82 2.06 -26.35
CA LEU A 89 3.31 3.26 -27.01
C LEU A 89 4.78 3.51 -26.68
N ILE A 90 5.17 3.43 -25.41
CA ILE A 90 6.57 3.57 -24.98
C ILE A 90 7.46 2.54 -25.70
N HIS A 91 7.05 1.27 -25.70
CA HIS A 91 7.79 0.20 -26.40
C HIS A 91 7.91 0.46 -27.90
N PHE A 92 6.83 0.92 -28.54
CA PHE A 92 6.84 1.29 -29.96
C PHE A 92 7.89 2.37 -30.24
N TYR A 93 7.91 3.45 -29.45
CA TYR A 93 8.90 4.52 -29.63
C TYR A 93 10.33 4.10 -29.30
N ASP A 94 10.55 3.31 -28.24
CA ASP A 94 11.86 2.76 -27.91
C ASP A 94 12.40 1.86 -29.04
N SER A 95 11.54 1.02 -29.64
CA SER A 95 11.90 0.20 -30.79
C SER A 95 12.22 1.01 -32.05
N HIS A 96 11.59 2.17 -32.23
CA HIS A 96 11.87 3.07 -33.35
C HIS A 96 13.21 3.77 -33.18
N ASN A 97 13.52 4.25 -31.97
CA ASN A 97 14.78 4.90 -31.67
C ASN A 97 15.97 3.94 -31.85
N LYS A 98 15.84 2.68 -31.42
CA LYS A 98 16.88 1.66 -31.63
C LYS A 98 17.16 1.39 -33.11
N LYS A 99 16.13 1.42 -33.96
CA LYS A 99 16.30 1.27 -35.42
C LYS A 99 17.00 2.48 -36.04
N ALA A 100 16.67 3.69 -35.58
CA ALA A 100 17.33 4.91 -36.03
C ALA A 100 18.84 4.90 -35.71
N ASP A 101 19.23 4.44 -34.52
CA ASP A 101 20.63 4.32 -34.12
C ASP A 101 21.41 3.31 -34.98
N GLU A 102 20.82 2.15 -35.30
CA GLU A 102 21.44 1.19 -36.21
C GLU A 102 21.55 1.73 -37.64
N THR A 103 20.54 2.44 -38.14
CA THR A 103 20.64 3.09 -39.46
C THR A 103 21.71 4.18 -39.50
N HIS A 104 21.89 4.94 -38.41
CA HIS A 104 22.97 5.91 -38.30
C HIS A 104 24.34 5.25 -38.22
N LYS A 105 24.49 4.13 -37.51
CA LYS A 105 25.74 3.36 -37.50
C LYS A 105 26.06 2.81 -38.90
N ILE A 106 25.07 2.27 -39.61
CA ILE A 106 25.25 1.79 -40.99
C ILE A 106 25.61 2.94 -41.93
N ALA A 107 24.95 4.09 -41.82
CA ALA A 107 25.28 5.28 -42.60
C ALA A 107 26.71 5.78 -42.32
N LEU A 108 27.14 5.81 -41.05
CA LEU A 108 28.51 6.13 -40.67
C LEU A 108 29.53 5.08 -41.15
N LEU A 109 29.15 3.80 -41.17
CA LEU A 109 30.00 2.75 -41.75
C LEU A 109 30.11 2.91 -43.27
N LEU A 110 29.02 3.25 -43.97
CA LEU A 110 29.04 3.52 -45.42
C LEU A 110 29.87 4.77 -45.78
N ASP A 111 29.86 5.81 -44.94
CA ASP A 111 30.72 6.99 -45.11
C ASP A 111 32.21 6.67 -44.83
N LYS A 112 32.47 5.75 -43.89
CA LYS A 112 33.82 5.28 -43.56
C LYS A 112 34.40 4.33 -44.62
N TYR A 113 33.56 3.58 -45.31
CA TYR A 113 33.90 2.80 -46.48
C TYR A 113 33.48 3.58 -47.73
N ASP A 114 34.20 4.67 -48.03
CA ASP A 114 34.09 5.36 -49.32
C ASP A 114 34.45 4.35 -50.44
N TRP A 115 33.45 3.66 -50.97
CA TRP A 115 33.54 2.82 -52.17
C TRP A 115 33.62 3.71 -53.42
N GLY A 116 34.48 4.73 -53.40
CA GLY A 116 34.65 5.78 -54.41
C GLY A 116 35.04 5.26 -55.80
N GLY A 117 34.17 4.48 -56.43
CA GLY A 117 34.35 3.94 -57.78
C GLY A 117 33.66 2.61 -58.09
N PHE A 118 33.04 1.91 -57.12
CA PHE A 118 32.53 0.55 -57.41
C PHE A 118 31.22 0.50 -58.22
N TRP A 119 30.55 1.65 -58.39
CA TRP A 119 29.31 1.78 -59.16
C TRP A 119 29.51 2.25 -60.62
N ILE A 120 30.75 2.35 -61.11
CA ILE A 120 31.04 2.80 -62.50
C ILE A 120 31.29 1.62 -63.49
N LEU A 121 31.19 0.36 -63.04
CA LEU A 121 31.39 -0.82 -63.89
C LEU A 121 30.27 -1.86 -63.72
N PHE A 122 29.04 -1.50 -64.04
CA PHE A 122 28.04 -2.39 -64.68
C PHE A 122 26.91 -1.60 -65.33
#